data_AF-A0A9X2Q875-F1
#
_entry.id   AF-A0A9X2Q875-F1
#
_cell.length_a   1.000
_cell.length_b   1.000
_cell.length_c   1.000
_cell.angle_alpha   90.00
_cell.angle_beta   90.00
_cell.angle_gamma   90.00
#
_symmetry.space_group_name_H-M   'P 1'
#
loop_
_entity.id
_entity.type
_entity.pdbx_description
1 polymer ?
#
loop_
_entity_poly.entity_id
_entity_poly.type
_entity_poly.pdbx_seq_one_letter_code
_entity_poly.pdbx_strand_id
1 'polypeptide(L)'
;MAAARAAYVQQKADQNDSDVLRFDSGAHSIRRDGTHVKSIQGHAEDVWRRIYKRPVPEGDPLDHEGFHRLYRRMQASLRRTDLLEDRGAAIDDPNKKVRDQHGKRWALSDQLDQACGEPADPPSFVRCAGEAPSAEEESAEVGVWTRVERQVAREKDLHQEFTHAITASQLDGQRYTANARRWERRYAREGSERPRYRTIGQWRPEAIGQPKRHEQAVRVPWIVAEIDGRGEDGDKDRGASDRLAHRLLRRLKEFGVDLSGVMVSYSGNASIHVRIPDGAVGCPIYRNAREAKESLSRFFDRLCGQDEALRRAIDNACLRPGQLIRAIGSVHEATGRRTVGCAADTFLSKPASFLFSLSEPQFEYTPPESIPLPRRASFVPALSVLLDTPDTPRDSGPEKTNVSQSISPQEEGGESGLVIGRVKGGVREGEPWGPDVGRPCAVGRNWAALFVAHDVLRRTGGKESAWGKVWHWNRYNDPSLPENELRAVFEKACRYQRGEVP
;
A
#
# COMPACT_ATOMS: atom_id res chain seq x y z
N MET A 1 1.00 0.44 -12.34
CA MET A 1 1.52 -0.94 -12.56
C MET A 1 0.51 -2.05 -12.95
N ALA A 2 -0.75 -2.13 -12.46
CA ALA A 2 -1.65 -3.25 -12.83
C ALA A 2 -2.33 -3.06 -14.19
N ALA A 3 -2.71 -1.82 -14.54
CA ALA A 3 -3.08 -1.43 -15.89
C ALA A 3 -1.85 -1.45 -16.84
N ALA A 4 -0.64 -1.16 -16.33
CA ALA A 4 0.62 -1.35 -17.07
C ALA A 4 0.88 -2.80 -17.38
N ARG A 5 0.65 -3.70 -16.43
CA ARG A 5 0.82 -5.13 -16.68
C ARG A 5 -0.31 -5.68 -17.51
N ALA A 6 -1.54 -5.22 -17.36
CA ALA A 6 -2.64 -5.64 -18.23
C ALA A 6 -2.43 -5.13 -19.66
N ALA A 7 -2.03 -3.88 -19.86
CA ALA A 7 -1.69 -3.29 -21.16
C ALA A 7 -0.37 -3.82 -21.73
N TYR A 8 0.66 -4.06 -20.91
CA TYR A 8 1.91 -4.72 -21.33
C TYR A 8 1.69 -6.20 -21.62
N VAL A 9 0.79 -6.88 -20.90
CA VAL A 9 0.39 -8.27 -21.19
C VAL A 9 -0.55 -8.30 -22.39
N GLN A 10 -1.40 -7.31 -22.60
CA GLN A 10 -2.20 -7.11 -23.81
C GLN A 10 -1.27 -6.90 -24.99
N GLN A 11 -0.36 -5.92 -24.92
CA GLN A 11 0.65 -5.62 -25.94
C GLN A 11 1.62 -6.80 -26.15
N LYS A 12 2.04 -7.54 -25.11
CA LYS A 12 2.80 -8.79 -25.27
C LYS A 12 2.00 -9.96 -25.84
N ALA A 13 0.71 -10.04 -25.55
CA ALA A 13 -0.17 -11.09 -26.06
C ALA A 13 -0.65 -10.77 -27.48
N ASP A 14 -0.64 -9.48 -27.86
CA ASP A 14 -0.88 -8.97 -29.21
C ASP A 14 0.42 -9.00 -30.05
N GLN A 15 1.60 -8.95 -29.41
CA GLN A 15 2.92 -9.23 -30.01
C GLN A 15 3.26 -10.73 -30.07
N ASN A 16 2.54 -11.58 -29.34
CA ASN A 16 2.63 -13.02 -29.51
C ASN A 16 1.64 -13.41 -30.61
N ASP A 17 2.15 -13.65 -31.82
CA ASP A 17 1.43 -14.13 -33.03
C ASP A 17 0.67 -15.46 -32.87
N SER A 18 0.46 -15.96 -31.64
CA SER A 18 -0.39 -17.12 -31.40
C SER A 18 -1.80 -16.65 -31.05
N ASP A 19 -2.71 -16.76 -32.03
CA ASP A 19 -4.17 -16.70 -31.86
C ASP A 19 -4.73 -17.71 -30.85
N VAL A 20 -3.88 -18.47 -30.15
CA VAL A 20 -4.22 -19.69 -29.44
C VAL A 20 -3.57 -19.69 -28.06
N LEU A 21 -4.37 -19.47 -27.01
CA LEU A 21 -3.94 -19.63 -25.61
C LEU A 21 -3.92 -21.12 -25.28
N ARG A 22 -2.75 -21.68 -24.99
CA ARG A 22 -2.60 -23.09 -24.57
C ARG A 22 -2.58 -23.20 -23.05
N PHE A 23 -3.41 -24.09 -22.51
CA PHE A 23 -3.44 -24.44 -21.09
C PHE A 23 -2.52 -25.65 -20.82
N ASP A 24 -2.01 -25.79 -19.60
CA ASP A 24 -1.14 -26.91 -19.20
C ASP A 24 -1.79 -28.29 -19.41
N SER A 25 -3.12 -28.34 -19.44
CA SER A 25 -3.92 -29.51 -19.83
C SER A 25 -3.81 -29.95 -21.31
N GLY A 26 -3.17 -29.15 -22.17
CA GLY A 26 -3.18 -29.33 -23.63
C GLY A 26 -4.39 -28.71 -24.34
N ALA A 27 -5.41 -28.26 -23.61
CA ALA A 27 -6.54 -27.51 -24.17
C ALA A 27 -6.10 -26.14 -24.72
N HIS A 28 -6.88 -25.58 -25.64
CA HIS A 28 -6.58 -24.28 -26.19
C HIS A 28 -7.81 -23.40 -26.44
N SER A 29 -7.64 -22.09 -26.33
CA SER A 29 -8.67 -21.07 -26.63
C SER A 29 -8.20 -20.18 -27.77
N ILE A 30 -9.04 -20.00 -28.78
CA ILE A 30 -8.78 -19.06 -29.88
C ILE A 30 -9.14 -17.64 -29.42
N ARG A 31 -8.18 -16.72 -29.49
CA ARG A 31 -8.35 -15.30 -29.19
C ARG A 31 -8.91 -14.60 -30.43
N ARG A 32 -10.02 -13.89 -30.29
CA ARG A 32 -10.60 -13.05 -31.36
C ARG A 32 -10.21 -11.59 -31.11
N ASP A 33 -10.11 -10.78 -32.15
CA ASP A 33 -9.89 -9.33 -32.01
C ASP A 33 -10.90 -8.71 -31.02
N GLY A 34 -10.41 -7.85 -30.14
CA GLY A 34 -11.20 -7.25 -29.05
C GLY A 34 -11.47 -8.15 -27.85
N THR A 35 -10.93 -9.39 -27.80
CA THR A 35 -11.14 -10.30 -26.66
C THR A 35 -9.92 -10.41 -25.74
N HIS A 36 -10.16 -10.27 -24.42
CA HIS A 36 -9.15 -10.49 -23.39
C HIS A 36 -9.32 -11.88 -22.79
N VAL A 37 -8.34 -12.76 -22.98
CA VAL A 37 -8.37 -14.12 -22.42
C VAL A 37 -7.40 -14.17 -21.24
N LYS A 38 -7.88 -13.74 -20.07
CA LYS A 38 -7.23 -14.02 -18.79
C LYS A 38 -8.25 -14.73 -17.89
N SER A 39 -7.88 -15.87 -17.35
CA SER A 39 -8.78 -16.60 -16.45
C SER A 39 -9.07 -15.72 -15.23
N ILE A 40 -10.31 -15.74 -14.74
CA ILE A 40 -10.67 -15.08 -13.47
C ILE A 40 -9.74 -15.54 -12.34
N GLN A 41 -9.18 -16.75 -12.47
CA GLN A 41 -8.22 -17.32 -11.54
C GLN A 41 -6.92 -16.52 -11.54
N GLY A 42 -6.36 -16.18 -12.72
CA GLY A 42 -5.20 -15.30 -12.80
C GLY A 42 -5.45 -13.90 -12.20
N HIS A 43 -6.68 -13.38 -12.28
CA HIS A 43 -7.05 -12.15 -11.58
C HIS A 43 -7.19 -12.35 -10.07
N ALA A 44 -7.79 -13.46 -9.63
CA ALA A 44 -7.89 -13.82 -8.23
C ALA A 44 -6.52 -14.06 -7.60
N GLU A 45 -5.56 -14.62 -8.33
CA GLU A 45 -4.16 -14.70 -7.96
C GLU A 45 -3.53 -13.32 -7.78
N ASP A 46 -3.77 -12.40 -8.71
CA ASP A 46 -3.25 -11.03 -8.58
C ASP A 46 -3.84 -10.32 -7.37
N VAL A 47 -5.15 -10.46 -7.11
CA VAL A 47 -5.80 -9.89 -5.91
C VAL A 47 -5.30 -10.59 -4.63
N TRP A 48 -5.11 -11.90 -4.66
CA TRP A 48 -4.54 -12.69 -3.56
C TRP A 48 -3.12 -12.25 -3.22
N ARG A 49 -2.26 -12.08 -4.23
CA ARG A 49 -0.89 -11.58 -4.05
C ARG A 49 -0.87 -10.13 -3.60
N ARG A 50 -1.79 -9.28 -4.08
CA ARG A 50 -1.75 -7.82 -3.82
C ARG A 50 -2.45 -7.41 -2.53
N ILE A 51 -3.69 -7.84 -2.34
CA ILE A 51 -4.53 -7.49 -1.17
C ILE A 51 -4.23 -8.44 -0.02
N TYR A 52 -4.19 -9.75 -0.29
CA TYR A 52 -3.96 -10.74 0.76
C TYR A 52 -2.48 -10.91 1.07
N LYS A 53 -1.57 -10.39 0.23
CA LYS A 53 -0.10 -10.51 0.35
C LYS A 53 0.37 -11.96 0.56
N ARG A 54 -0.41 -12.92 0.06
CA ARG A 54 -0.13 -14.34 0.19
C ARG A 54 0.55 -14.84 -1.09
N PRO A 55 1.51 -15.78 -0.98
CA PRO A 55 1.89 -16.57 -2.14
C PRO A 55 0.64 -17.28 -2.67
N VAL A 56 0.55 -17.38 -3.99
CA VAL A 56 -0.46 -18.26 -4.59
C VAL A 56 -0.12 -19.68 -4.12
N PRO A 57 -1.12 -20.45 -3.65
CA PRO A 57 -0.90 -21.83 -3.22
C PRO A 57 -0.14 -22.63 -4.29
N GLU A 58 0.81 -23.46 -3.86
CA GLU A 58 1.48 -24.40 -4.76
C GLU A 58 0.48 -25.46 -5.25
N GLY A 59 0.57 -25.86 -6.53
CA GLY A 59 -0.44 -26.73 -7.16
C GLY A 59 -1.61 -25.95 -7.74
N ASP A 60 -2.81 -26.55 -7.81
CA ASP A 60 -4.02 -25.84 -8.21
C ASP A 60 -4.47 -24.89 -7.08
N PRO A 61 -4.43 -23.56 -7.27
CA PRO A 61 -4.90 -22.59 -6.29
C PRO A 61 -6.34 -22.82 -5.84
N LEU A 62 -7.19 -23.43 -6.67
CA LEU A 62 -8.59 -23.72 -6.34
C LEU A 62 -8.75 -24.85 -5.33
N ASP A 63 -7.72 -25.67 -5.09
CA ASP A 63 -7.71 -26.69 -4.04
C ASP A 63 -7.49 -26.05 -2.64
N HIS A 64 -6.92 -24.85 -2.61
CA HIS A 64 -6.75 -24.10 -1.37
C HIS A 64 -8.06 -23.38 -1.00
N GLU A 65 -8.74 -23.84 0.05
CA GLU A 65 -10.07 -23.37 0.47
C GLU A 65 -10.17 -21.84 0.62
N GLY A 66 -9.12 -21.19 1.14
CA GLY A 66 -9.07 -19.73 1.27
C GLY A 66 -9.03 -19.00 -0.09
N PHE A 67 -8.30 -19.56 -1.06
CA PHE A 67 -8.16 -18.98 -2.39
C PHE A 67 -9.43 -19.26 -3.21
N HIS A 68 -9.94 -20.48 -3.15
CA HIS A 68 -11.22 -20.87 -3.75
C HIS A 68 -12.36 -19.93 -3.32
N ARG A 69 -12.43 -19.60 -2.01
CA ARG A 69 -13.39 -18.60 -1.50
C ARG A 69 -13.21 -17.22 -2.13
N LEU A 70 -11.98 -16.72 -2.25
CA LEU A 70 -11.71 -15.43 -2.93
C LEU A 70 -12.14 -15.50 -4.40
N TYR A 71 -11.74 -16.55 -5.10
CA TYR A 71 -12.06 -16.77 -6.51
C TYR A 71 -13.58 -16.75 -6.75
N ARG A 72 -14.36 -17.51 -5.97
CA ARG A 72 -15.83 -17.53 -6.07
C ARG A 72 -16.46 -16.17 -5.77
N ARG A 73 -15.88 -15.39 -4.85
CA ARG A 73 -16.32 -14.02 -4.56
C ARG A 73 -16.07 -13.09 -5.74
N MET A 74 -14.88 -13.13 -6.31
CA MET A 74 -14.54 -12.33 -7.50
C MET A 74 -15.44 -12.68 -8.68
N GLN A 75 -15.71 -13.97 -8.91
CA GLN A 75 -16.69 -14.40 -9.91
C GLN A 75 -18.08 -13.79 -9.67
N ALA A 76 -18.55 -13.76 -8.42
CA ALA A 76 -19.86 -13.20 -8.09
C ALA A 76 -19.91 -11.68 -8.25
N SER A 77 -18.86 -10.96 -7.85
CA SER A 77 -18.76 -9.50 -8.02
C SER A 77 -18.67 -9.11 -9.49
N LEU A 78 -17.86 -9.81 -10.30
CA LEU A 78 -17.72 -9.55 -11.74
C LEU A 78 -19.04 -9.73 -12.50
N ARG A 79 -19.85 -10.72 -12.14
CA ARG A 79 -21.17 -10.93 -12.75
C ARG A 79 -22.17 -9.80 -12.48
N ARG A 80 -21.91 -8.94 -11.51
CA ARG A 80 -22.80 -7.83 -11.11
C ARG A 80 -22.35 -6.49 -11.68
N THR A 81 -21.15 -6.40 -12.23
CA THR A 81 -20.59 -5.12 -12.64
C THR A 81 -21.07 -4.65 -14.00
N ASP A 82 -21.64 -5.51 -14.85
CA ASP A 82 -21.98 -5.25 -16.27
C ASP A 82 -20.79 -4.81 -17.16
N LEU A 83 -19.60 -4.65 -16.56
CA LEU A 83 -18.33 -4.24 -17.19
C LEU A 83 -17.66 -5.34 -18.03
N LEU A 84 -18.08 -6.58 -17.86
CA LEU A 84 -17.57 -7.73 -18.62
C LEU A 84 -18.74 -8.53 -19.18
N GLU A 85 -18.69 -8.79 -20.47
CA GLU A 85 -19.65 -9.67 -21.14
C GLU A 85 -19.17 -11.12 -21.06
N ASP A 86 -20.00 -11.99 -20.47
CA ASP A 86 -19.74 -13.43 -20.38
C ASP A 86 -19.93 -14.08 -21.76
N ARG A 87 -18.84 -14.46 -22.44
CA ARG A 87 -18.84 -15.11 -23.75
C ARG A 87 -18.80 -16.64 -23.65
N GLY A 88 -19.17 -17.20 -22.50
CA GLY A 88 -19.24 -18.64 -22.26
C GLY A 88 -17.91 -19.25 -21.81
N ALA A 89 -17.79 -20.59 -21.89
CA ALA A 89 -16.60 -21.30 -21.42
C ALA A 89 -15.33 -20.92 -22.22
N ALA A 90 -14.17 -20.93 -21.55
CA ALA A 90 -12.86 -20.69 -22.16
C ALA A 90 -12.48 -21.75 -23.20
N ILE A 91 -12.93 -22.98 -22.95
CA ILE A 91 -12.74 -24.11 -23.85
C ILE A 91 -14.09 -24.79 -24.07
N ASP A 92 -14.23 -25.40 -25.24
CA ASP A 92 -15.40 -26.20 -25.55
C ASP A 92 -15.12 -27.65 -25.11
N ASP A 93 -15.75 -28.05 -23.99
CA ASP A 93 -15.60 -29.39 -23.42
C ASP A 93 -16.96 -29.91 -22.95
N PRO A 94 -17.34 -31.17 -23.26
CA PRO A 94 -18.62 -31.73 -22.84
C PRO A 94 -18.75 -31.82 -21.31
N ASN A 95 -17.64 -31.92 -20.58
CA ASN A 95 -17.61 -31.97 -19.12
C ASN A 95 -17.67 -30.56 -18.52
N LYS A 96 -18.76 -30.28 -17.81
CA LYS A 96 -18.94 -29.01 -17.09
C LYS A 96 -17.82 -28.73 -16.07
N LYS A 97 -17.30 -29.75 -15.37
CA LYS A 97 -16.21 -29.56 -14.40
C LYS A 97 -14.92 -29.06 -15.07
N VAL A 98 -14.62 -29.58 -16.26
CA VAL A 98 -13.46 -29.20 -17.06
C VAL A 98 -13.64 -27.76 -17.57
N ARG A 99 -14.83 -27.42 -18.10
CA ARG A 99 -15.15 -26.02 -18.45
C ARG A 99 -15.05 -25.06 -17.25
N ASP A 100 -15.55 -25.45 -16.10
CA ASP A 100 -15.50 -24.63 -14.88
C ASP A 100 -14.04 -24.45 -14.38
N GLN A 101 -13.18 -25.46 -14.53
CA GLN A 101 -11.74 -25.41 -14.22
C GLN A 101 -10.97 -24.51 -15.16
N HIS A 102 -11.25 -24.58 -16.46
CA HIS A 102 -10.59 -23.74 -17.47
C HIS A 102 -11.17 -22.33 -17.59
N GLY A 103 -12.29 -22.08 -16.91
CA GLY A 103 -12.89 -20.76 -16.75
C GLY A 103 -13.78 -20.33 -17.91
N LYS A 104 -14.01 -19.03 -18.01
CA LYS A 104 -14.90 -18.41 -19.00
C LYS A 104 -14.17 -17.37 -19.84
N ARG A 105 -14.64 -17.15 -21.07
CA ARG A 105 -14.26 -16.03 -21.93
C ARG A 105 -15.01 -14.79 -21.49
N TRP A 106 -14.30 -13.68 -21.34
CA TRP A 106 -14.87 -12.39 -21.00
C TRP A 106 -14.50 -11.41 -22.12
N ALA A 107 -15.47 -10.63 -22.57
CA ALA A 107 -15.20 -9.44 -23.38
C ALA A 107 -15.36 -8.19 -22.50
N LEU A 108 -14.60 -7.14 -22.79
CA LEU A 108 -14.87 -5.83 -22.20
C LEU A 108 -16.20 -5.33 -22.76
N SER A 109 -17.05 -4.73 -21.91
CA SER A 109 -18.23 -4.03 -22.42
C SER A 109 -17.81 -2.80 -23.23
N ASP A 110 -18.61 -2.38 -24.22
CA ASP A 110 -18.35 -1.19 -25.04
C ASP A 110 -18.09 0.10 -24.22
N GLN A 111 -18.63 0.18 -22.99
CA GLN A 111 -18.38 1.27 -22.05
C GLN A 111 -16.93 1.36 -21.54
N LEU A 112 -16.14 0.30 -21.72
CA LEU A 112 -14.80 0.13 -21.15
C LEU A 112 -13.68 0.23 -22.17
N ASP A 113 -13.95 -0.14 -23.42
CA ASP A 113 -13.05 0.13 -24.54
C ASP A 113 -12.78 1.65 -24.66
N GLN A 114 -13.73 2.48 -24.22
CA GLN A 114 -13.58 3.93 -24.15
C GLN A 114 -12.78 4.43 -22.93
N ALA A 115 -12.57 3.60 -21.90
CA ALA A 115 -11.95 3.97 -20.62
C ALA A 115 -10.47 3.52 -20.48
N CYS A 116 -9.85 3.03 -21.56
CA CYS A 116 -8.46 2.56 -21.55
C CYS A 116 -7.46 3.72 -21.43
N GLY A 117 -7.24 4.19 -20.20
CA GLY A 117 -6.17 5.11 -19.83
C GLY A 117 -4.85 4.44 -19.47
N GLU A 118 -3.80 5.26 -19.34
CA GLU A 118 -2.45 4.82 -19.01
C GLU A 118 -2.32 4.12 -17.63
N PRO A 119 -1.23 3.38 -17.42
CA PRO A 119 -1.01 2.60 -16.22
C PRO A 119 -0.96 3.32 -14.86
N ALA A 120 -2.05 3.34 -14.09
CA ALA A 120 -2.00 3.79 -12.68
C ALA A 120 -1.30 2.77 -11.74
N ASP A 121 -0.54 3.27 -10.76
CA ASP A 121 0.03 2.46 -9.69
C ASP A 121 -1.03 1.90 -8.73
N PRO A 122 -0.80 0.70 -8.15
CA PRO A 122 -1.78 0.10 -7.25
C PRO A 122 -1.99 1.00 -6.04
N PRO A 123 -3.26 1.22 -5.61
CA PRO A 123 -3.58 2.20 -4.59
C PRO A 123 -2.88 1.86 -3.27
N SER A 124 -2.53 2.90 -2.51
CA SER A 124 -1.87 2.77 -1.21
C SER A 124 -2.73 2.03 -0.18
N PHE A 125 -4.06 2.04 -0.34
CA PHE A 125 -5.02 1.32 0.50
C PHE A 125 -6.31 0.99 -0.26
N VAL A 126 -7.12 0.09 0.32
CA VAL A 126 -8.48 -0.23 -0.13
C VAL A 126 -9.46 0.03 1.00
N ARG A 127 -10.53 0.78 0.74
CA ARG A 127 -11.62 1.03 1.70
C ARG A 127 -12.57 -0.16 1.74
N CYS A 128 -12.92 -0.60 2.95
CA CYS A 128 -13.80 -1.75 3.18
C CYS A 128 -15.20 -1.34 3.66
N ALA A 129 -15.46 -0.06 3.91
CA ALA A 129 -16.75 0.47 4.34
C ALA A 129 -17.00 1.85 3.72
N GLY A 130 -18.18 2.41 3.97
CA GLY A 130 -18.60 3.72 3.44
C GLY A 130 -19.28 3.64 2.07
N GLU A 131 -19.84 4.76 1.65
CA GLU A 131 -20.55 4.89 0.37
C GLU A 131 -19.62 4.62 -0.81
N ALA A 132 -20.15 3.95 -1.84
CA ALA A 132 -19.44 3.84 -3.09
C ALA A 132 -19.34 5.22 -3.74
N PRO A 133 -18.18 5.58 -4.33
CA PRO A 133 -18.15 6.75 -5.20
C PRO A 133 -19.22 6.55 -6.27
N SER A 134 -19.90 7.63 -6.64
CA SER A 134 -20.97 7.55 -7.63
C SER A 134 -20.43 7.01 -8.96
N ALA A 135 -21.28 6.36 -9.76
CA ALA A 135 -20.86 5.82 -11.05
C ALA A 135 -20.30 6.91 -11.99
N GLU A 136 -20.73 8.16 -11.81
CA GLU A 136 -20.27 9.36 -12.51
C GLU A 136 -18.90 9.88 -12.01
N GLU A 137 -18.57 9.73 -10.71
CA GLU A 137 -17.21 10.02 -10.19
C GLU A 137 -16.19 8.94 -10.57
N GLU A 138 -16.63 7.71 -10.87
CA GLU A 138 -15.76 6.62 -11.32
C GLU A 138 -15.57 6.57 -12.84
N SER A 139 -16.28 7.38 -13.63
CA SER A 139 -16.55 7.11 -15.05
C SER A 139 -15.46 7.46 -16.07
N ALA A 140 -14.20 7.66 -15.68
CA ALA A 140 -13.12 7.83 -16.67
C ALA A 140 -11.74 7.35 -16.22
N GLU A 141 -11.43 7.40 -14.92
CA GLU A 141 -10.05 7.19 -14.44
C GLU A 141 -9.85 5.95 -13.56
N VAL A 142 -10.92 5.38 -12.99
CA VAL A 142 -10.82 4.24 -12.07
C VAL A 142 -11.01 2.93 -12.82
N GLY A 143 -9.91 2.27 -13.18
CA GLY A 143 -9.96 0.98 -13.88
C GLY A 143 -10.82 -0.09 -13.17
N VAL A 144 -11.48 -0.94 -13.96
CA VAL A 144 -12.41 -2.03 -13.54
C VAL A 144 -11.94 -2.80 -12.33
N TRP A 145 -10.66 -3.15 -12.30
CA TRP A 145 -10.10 -3.98 -11.24
C TRP A 145 -10.03 -3.26 -9.90
N THR A 146 -9.81 -1.93 -9.90
CA THR A 146 -9.94 -1.13 -8.67
C THR A 146 -11.37 -1.14 -8.16
N ARG A 147 -12.36 -1.10 -9.05
CA ARG A 147 -13.79 -1.18 -8.70
C ARG A 147 -14.17 -2.55 -8.14
N VAL A 148 -13.73 -3.64 -8.78
CA VAL A 148 -13.92 -5.02 -8.30
C VAL A 148 -13.21 -5.24 -6.96
N GLU A 149 -11.99 -4.73 -6.79
CA GLU A 149 -11.23 -4.81 -5.53
C GLU A 149 -11.96 -4.07 -4.39
N ARG A 150 -12.47 -2.86 -4.65
CA ARG A 150 -13.31 -2.10 -3.70
C ARG A 150 -14.57 -2.88 -3.33
N GLN A 151 -15.23 -3.49 -4.32
CA GLN A 151 -16.44 -4.28 -4.10
C GLN A 151 -16.17 -5.53 -3.24
N VAL A 152 -15.12 -6.29 -3.55
CA VAL A 152 -14.72 -7.47 -2.77
C VAL A 152 -14.33 -7.09 -1.33
N ALA A 153 -13.62 -5.98 -1.15
CA ALA A 153 -13.23 -5.50 0.18
C ALA A 153 -14.45 -5.11 1.04
N ARG A 154 -15.47 -4.49 0.42
CA ARG A 154 -16.72 -4.06 1.08
C ARG A 154 -17.68 -5.21 1.37
N GLU A 155 -17.97 -6.06 0.39
CA GLU A 155 -18.96 -7.15 0.54
C GLU A 155 -18.60 -8.18 1.61
N LYS A 156 -17.35 -8.18 2.10
CA LYS A 156 -16.83 -9.19 3.02
C LYS A 156 -16.27 -8.63 4.30
N ASP A 157 -16.41 -7.32 4.54
CA ASP A 157 -15.86 -6.67 5.71
C ASP A 157 -14.39 -7.10 5.94
N LEU A 158 -13.55 -7.06 4.90
CA LEU A 158 -12.21 -7.66 4.92
C LEU A 158 -11.36 -7.17 6.10
N HIS A 159 -11.64 -5.94 6.54
CA HIS A 159 -11.09 -5.29 7.71
C HIS A 159 -11.26 -6.08 9.02
N GLN A 160 -12.20 -7.04 9.09
CA GLN A 160 -12.45 -7.91 10.24
C GLN A 160 -11.41 -9.03 10.39
N GLU A 161 -10.65 -9.37 9.35
CA GLU A 161 -9.59 -10.38 9.41
C GLU A 161 -8.33 -9.85 10.13
N PHE A 162 -8.15 -8.53 10.18
CA PHE A 162 -7.01 -7.85 10.78
C PHE A 162 -7.26 -7.63 12.27
N THR A 163 -6.86 -8.62 13.08
CA THR A 163 -7.25 -8.73 14.49
C THR A 163 -6.08 -8.74 15.47
N HIS A 164 -4.86 -8.97 15.00
CA HIS A 164 -3.71 -9.21 15.86
C HIS A 164 -2.79 -8.01 15.94
N ALA A 165 -2.27 -7.73 17.13
CA ALA A 165 -1.27 -6.71 17.40
C ALA A 165 -0.09 -7.33 18.16
N ILE A 166 1.07 -6.69 18.06
CA ILE A 166 2.19 -6.98 18.95
C ILE A 166 1.95 -6.20 20.23
N THR A 167 2.22 -6.84 21.35
CA THR A 167 2.04 -6.32 22.70
C THR A 167 3.32 -6.46 23.48
N ALA A 168 3.54 -5.57 24.44
CA ALA A 168 4.73 -5.59 25.29
C ALA A 168 4.41 -5.09 26.69
N SER A 169 5.17 -5.57 27.67
CA SER A 169 5.07 -5.12 29.06
C SER A 169 5.96 -3.90 29.36
N GLN A 170 6.89 -3.59 28.46
CA GLN A 170 7.84 -2.46 28.48
C GLN A 170 8.16 -2.10 27.01
N LEU A 171 8.57 -0.86 26.72
CA LEU A 171 8.87 -0.42 25.34
C LEU A 171 9.97 -1.26 24.67
N ASP A 172 11.05 -1.53 25.41
CA ASP A 172 12.21 -2.30 24.94
C ASP A 172 12.16 -3.77 25.38
N GLY A 173 11.03 -4.20 25.96
CA GLY A 173 10.85 -5.53 26.51
C GLY A 173 10.48 -6.59 25.48
N GLN A 174 10.30 -7.81 25.99
CA GLN A 174 9.82 -8.94 25.20
C GLN A 174 8.45 -8.63 24.57
N ARG A 175 8.31 -9.00 23.30
CA ARG A 175 7.14 -8.76 22.47
C ARG A 175 6.32 -10.04 22.31
N TYR A 176 5.00 -9.92 22.41
CA TYR A 176 4.05 -11.03 22.30
C TYR A 176 2.92 -10.68 21.35
N THR A 177 2.40 -11.66 20.63
CA THR A 177 1.23 -11.50 19.77
C THR A 177 -0.05 -11.69 20.57
N ALA A 178 -1.06 -10.84 20.34
CA ALA A 178 -2.38 -11.01 20.94
C ALA A 178 -3.50 -10.54 20.01
N ASN A 179 -4.73 -11.02 20.25
CA ASN A 179 -5.92 -10.41 19.68
C ASN A 179 -6.06 -8.98 20.23
N ALA A 180 -5.84 -7.99 19.37
CA ALA A 180 -5.64 -6.60 19.75
C ALA A 180 -6.86 -5.99 20.46
N ARG A 181 -8.06 -6.36 20.02
CA ARG A 181 -9.31 -5.82 20.59
C ARG A 181 -9.62 -6.43 21.94
N ARG A 182 -9.51 -7.76 22.07
CA ARG A 182 -9.70 -8.44 23.36
C ARG A 182 -8.69 -7.92 24.39
N TRP A 183 -7.44 -7.75 23.97
CA TRP A 183 -6.37 -7.21 24.79
C TRP A 183 -6.63 -5.76 25.23
N GLU A 184 -7.03 -4.88 24.31
CA GLU A 184 -7.35 -3.47 24.63
C GLU A 184 -8.52 -3.35 25.60
N ARG A 185 -9.62 -4.08 25.35
CA ARG A 185 -10.80 -4.04 26.22
C ARG A 185 -10.50 -4.54 27.61
N ARG A 186 -9.65 -5.56 27.73
CA ARG A 186 -9.24 -6.11 29.03
C ARG A 186 -8.60 -5.01 29.87
N TYR A 187 -7.51 -4.39 29.39
CA TYR A 187 -6.78 -3.42 30.19
C TYR A 187 -7.52 -2.12 30.42
N ALA A 188 -8.33 -1.69 29.46
CA ALA A 188 -9.14 -0.50 29.67
C ALA A 188 -10.30 -0.76 30.66
N ARG A 189 -10.78 -1.99 30.83
CA ARG A 189 -11.80 -2.33 31.83
C ARG A 189 -11.19 -2.61 33.21
N GLU A 190 -10.15 -3.43 33.25
CA GLU A 190 -9.57 -3.96 34.50
C GLU A 190 -8.48 -3.04 35.07
N GLY A 191 -7.90 -2.17 34.24
CA GLY A 191 -6.66 -1.48 34.57
C GLY A 191 -5.44 -2.42 34.53
N SER A 192 -4.26 -1.86 34.74
CA SER A 192 -3.01 -2.57 34.96
C SER A 192 -2.07 -1.73 35.79
N GLU A 193 -1.55 -2.31 36.88
CA GLU A 193 -0.50 -1.70 37.71
C GLU A 193 0.86 -1.61 37.00
N ARG A 194 0.96 -2.22 35.82
CA ARG A 194 2.18 -2.24 35.01
C ARG A 194 1.96 -1.54 33.67
N PRO A 195 3.03 -1.03 33.04
CA PRO A 195 2.97 -0.56 31.68
C PRO A 195 2.49 -1.67 30.74
N ARG A 196 1.65 -1.29 29.78
CA ARG A 196 1.15 -2.20 28.75
C ARG A 196 1.12 -1.46 27.44
N TYR A 197 1.73 -2.06 26.44
CA TYR A 197 1.85 -1.51 25.11
C TYR A 197 1.26 -2.43 24.07
N ARG A 198 0.78 -1.85 22.99
CA ARG A 198 0.45 -2.57 21.77
C ARG A 198 0.85 -1.78 20.54
N THR A 199 0.99 -2.44 19.41
CA THR A 199 1.13 -1.74 18.13
C THR A 199 -0.13 -0.99 17.76
N ILE A 200 0.04 0.14 17.06
CA ILE A 200 -1.05 0.92 16.47
C ILE A 200 -1.73 0.13 15.35
N GLY A 201 -0.92 -0.52 14.50
CA GLY A 201 -1.36 -1.41 13.45
C GLY A 201 -1.86 -2.76 13.95
N GLN A 202 -2.76 -3.34 13.16
CA GLN A 202 -3.24 -4.70 13.30
C GLN A 202 -3.02 -5.47 12.00
N TRP A 203 -2.55 -6.70 12.16
CA TRP A 203 -2.28 -7.64 11.08
C TRP A 203 -3.20 -8.83 11.19
N ARG A 204 -3.20 -9.63 10.13
CA ARG A 204 -3.77 -10.97 10.17
C ARG A 204 -2.94 -11.90 11.06
N PRO A 205 -3.56 -12.95 11.63
CA PRO A 205 -2.87 -13.91 12.50
C PRO A 205 -1.61 -14.50 11.85
N GLU A 206 -1.66 -14.84 10.57
CA GLU A 206 -0.56 -15.48 9.85
C GLU A 206 0.59 -14.51 9.47
N ALA A 207 0.32 -13.20 9.46
CA ALA A 207 1.29 -12.19 9.01
C ALA A 207 2.10 -11.59 10.18
N ILE A 208 1.55 -11.61 11.39
CA ILE A 208 2.11 -10.84 12.51
C ILE A 208 3.46 -11.38 13.04
N GLY A 209 3.69 -12.68 12.91
CA GLY A 209 4.93 -13.34 13.33
C GLY A 209 6.04 -13.34 12.28
N GLN A 210 5.79 -12.85 11.06
CA GLN A 210 6.75 -12.98 9.97
C GLN A 210 7.88 -11.93 10.04
N PRO A 211 9.12 -12.27 9.64
CA PRO A 211 10.27 -11.34 9.63
C PRO A 211 10.01 -10.05 8.85
N LYS A 212 9.26 -10.13 7.75
CA LYS A 212 8.90 -9.01 6.87
C LYS A 212 7.48 -8.49 7.10
N ARG A 213 6.96 -8.56 8.34
CA ARG A 213 5.62 -8.06 8.70
C ARG A 213 5.34 -6.63 8.19
N HIS A 214 6.35 -5.77 8.19
CA HIS A 214 6.19 -4.38 7.75
C HIS A 214 5.84 -4.24 6.26
N GLU A 215 6.14 -5.25 5.43
CA GLU A 215 5.77 -5.34 4.02
C GLU A 215 4.36 -5.94 3.81
N GLN A 216 3.77 -6.51 4.87
CA GLN A 216 2.44 -7.13 4.85
C GLN A 216 1.35 -6.07 4.98
N ALA A 217 0.17 -6.39 4.43
CA ALA A 217 -1.01 -5.55 4.57
C ALA A 217 -1.32 -5.31 6.05
N VAL A 218 -1.79 -4.11 6.36
CA VAL A 218 -2.03 -3.67 7.74
C VAL A 218 -3.27 -2.80 7.81
N ARG A 219 -4.01 -2.95 8.90
CA ARG A 219 -5.13 -2.07 9.25
C ARG A 219 -4.72 -1.21 10.43
N VAL A 220 -5.19 0.05 10.47
CA VAL A 220 -5.00 0.94 11.62
C VAL A 220 -6.37 1.30 12.18
N PRO A 221 -6.92 0.52 13.15
CA PRO A 221 -8.30 0.72 13.59
C PRO A 221 -8.54 2.04 14.33
N TRP A 222 -7.52 2.52 15.04
CA TRP A 222 -7.51 3.84 15.64
C TRP A 222 -6.43 4.66 14.96
N ILE A 223 -6.82 5.69 14.21
CA ILE A 223 -5.90 6.69 13.68
C ILE A 223 -5.56 7.61 14.86
N VAL A 224 -4.32 7.53 15.35
CA VAL A 224 -3.93 8.20 16.59
C VAL A 224 -3.15 9.48 16.30
N ALA A 225 -3.66 10.60 16.78
CA ALA A 225 -2.88 11.82 16.99
C ALA A 225 -2.37 11.82 18.43
N GLU A 226 -1.08 11.58 18.64
CA GLU A 226 -0.41 11.88 19.90
C GLU A 226 0.00 13.35 19.88
N ILE A 227 -0.65 14.16 20.71
CA ILE A 227 -0.47 15.61 20.76
C ILE A 227 0.49 15.93 21.90
N ASP A 228 1.70 16.34 21.53
CA ASP A 228 2.77 16.82 22.42
C ASP A 228 2.85 18.34 22.35
N GLY A 229 1.97 19.02 23.08
CA GLY A 229 2.02 20.48 23.22
C GLY A 229 3.29 20.94 23.94
N ARG A 230 3.86 22.06 23.47
CA ARG A 230 5.04 22.68 24.09
C ARG A 230 4.69 24.06 24.67
N GLY A 231 5.31 24.39 25.81
CA GLY A 231 5.26 25.73 26.40
C GLY A 231 6.20 26.72 25.69
N GLU A 232 6.28 27.94 26.21
CA GLU A 232 7.14 29.01 25.65
C GLU A 232 8.63 28.62 25.70
N ASP A 233 9.04 27.90 26.73
CA ASP A 233 10.41 27.39 26.91
C ASP A 233 10.71 26.11 26.08
N GLY A 234 9.75 25.63 25.29
CA GLY A 234 9.89 24.42 24.46
C GLY A 234 9.69 23.09 25.20
N ASP A 235 9.47 23.12 26.51
CA ASP A 235 9.16 21.94 27.33
C ASP A 235 7.75 21.42 27.10
N LYS A 236 7.54 20.12 27.34
CA LYS A 236 6.22 19.49 27.20
C LYS A 236 5.23 20.11 28.20
N ASP A 237 4.14 20.67 27.70
CA ASP A 237 3.10 21.32 28.50
C ASP A 237 1.75 20.60 28.33
N ARG A 238 1.16 20.24 29.48
CA ARG A 238 -0.16 19.59 29.54
C ARG A 238 -1.26 20.52 29.06
N GLY A 239 -1.19 21.79 29.45
CA GLY A 239 -2.20 22.79 29.08
C GLY A 239 -2.21 23.05 27.57
N ALA A 240 -1.03 23.12 26.96
CA ALA A 240 -0.87 23.24 25.51
C ALA A 240 -1.41 22.00 24.79
N SER A 241 -1.10 20.80 25.29
CA SER A 241 -1.60 19.54 24.73
C SER A 241 -3.13 19.47 24.78
N ASP A 242 -3.74 19.91 25.89
CA ASP A 242 -5.20 20.02 26.06
C ASP A 242 -5.84 21.00 25.06
N ARG A 243 -5.31 22.22 24.95
CA ARG A 243 -5.82 23.23 24.01
C ARG A 243 -5.74 22.77 22.55
N LEU A 244 -4.64 22.11 22.19
CA LEU A 244 -4.46 21.57 20.83
C LEU A 244 -5.38 20.36 20.57
N ALA A 245 -5.60 19.49 21.56
CA ALA A 245 -6.59 18.42 21.46
C ALA A 245 -8.00 18.97 21.22
N HIS A 246 -8.41 20.00 21.97
CA HIS A 246 -9.70 20.68 21.74
C HIS A 246 -9.83 21.24 20.32
N ARG A 247 -8.76 21.83 19.77
CA ARG A 247 -8.74 22.32 18.37
C ARG A 247 -8.92 21.19 17.35
N LEU A 248 -8.20 20.08 17.53
CA LEU A 248 -8.35 18.90 16.65
C LEU A 248 -9.77 18.34 16.70
N LEU A 249 -10.37 18.21 17.90
CA LEU A 249 -11.73 17.70 18.06
C LEU A 249 -12.78 18.61 17.43
N ARG A 250 -12.63 19.94 17.53
CA ARG A 250 -13.50 20.90 16.84
C ARG A 250 -13.41 20.74 15.32
N ARG A 251 -12.19 20.61 14.77
CA ARG A 251 -12.00 20.31 13.34
C ARG A 251 -12.68 19.00 12.94
N LEU A 252 -12.50 17.92 13.70
CA LEU A 252 -13.19 16.65 13.42
C LEU A 252 -14.72 16.83 13.39
N LYS A 253 -15.27 17.62 14.32
CA LYS A 253 -16.70 17.96 14.34
C LYS A 253 -17.12 18.78 13.11
N GLU A 254 -16.32 19.73 12.66
CA GLU A 254 -16.55 20.51 11.43
C GLU A 254 -16.56 19.63 10.18
N PHE A 255 -15.75 18.57 10.15
CA PHE A 255 -15.80 17.54 9.10
C PHE A 255 -17.03 16.62 9.21
N GLY A 256 -17.85 16.73 10.26
CA GLY A 256 -19.05 15.92 10.46
C GLY A 256 -18.82 14.61 11.22
N VAL A 257 -17.70 14.48 11.95
CA VAL A 257 -17.41 13.29 12.76
C VAL A 257 -18.25 13.29 14.03
N ASP A 258 -18.93 12.16 14.29
CA ASP A 258 -19.55 11.89 15.59
C ASP A 258 -18.48 11.69 16.67
N LEU A 259 -18.37 12.68 17.56
CA LEU A 259 -17.36 12.71 18.63
C LEU A 259 -17.61 11.67 19.73
N SER A 260 -18.82 11.11 19.85
CA SER A 260 -19.07 10.01 20.80
C SER A 260 -18.31 8.73 20.41
N GLY A 261 -17.97 8.58 19.11
CA GLY A 261 -17.16 7.50 18.58
C GLY A 261 -15.65 7.73 18.62
N VAL A 262 -15.20 8.94 18.95
CA VAL A 262 -13.77 9.32 19.05
C VAL A 262 -13.32 9.17 20.50
N MET A 263 -12.18 8.53 20.72
CA MET A 263 -11.63 8.37 22.07
C MET A 263 -10.50 9.37 22.33
N VAL A 264 -10.52 9.99 23.51
CA VAL A 264 -9.43 10.85 24.00
C VAL A 264 -8.81 10.18 25.21
N SER A 265 -7.48 10.08 25.24
CA SER A 265 -6.78 9.52 26.41
C SER A 265 -5.55 10.35 26.77
N TYR A 266 -5.33 10.58 28.06
CA TYR A 266 -4.10 11.16 28.56
C TYR A 266 -3.05 10.08 28.78
N SER A 267 -1.81 10.32 28.34
CA SER A 267 -0.74 9.31 28.32
C SER A 267 -0.14 8.99 29.70
N GLY A 268 -0.45 9.78 30.72
CA GLY A 268 0.17 9.71 32.04
C GLY A 268 1.34 10.67 32.23
N ASN A 269 1.72 11.48 31.22
CA ASN A 269 2.80 12.47 31.36
C ASN A 269 2.43 13.88 30.87
N ALA A 270 2.42 14.10 29.56
CA ALA A 270 2.11 15.42 28.99
C ALA A 270 1.25 15.33 27.74
N SER A 271 1.38 14.25 26.97
CA SER A 271 0.63 14.07 25.73
C SER A 271 -0.83 13.67 25.95
N ILE A 272 -1.67 14.12 25.01
CA ILE A 272 -3.04 13.66 24.83
C ILE A 272 -3.13 12.90 23.52
N HIS A 273 -3.73 11.71 23.55
CA HIS A 273 -3.97 10.91 22.36
C HIS A 273 -5.43 11.07 21.94
N VAL A 274 -5.64 11.58 20.73
CA VAL A 274 -6.95 11.56 20.06
C VAL A 274 -6.97 10.36 19.12
N ARG A 275 -7.90 9.43 19.33
CA ARG A 275 -8.02 8.18 18.59
C ARG A 275 -9.27 8.26 17.72
N ILE A 276 -9.06 8.54 16.44
CA ILE A 276 -10.11 8.64 15.43
C ILE A 276 -10.43 7.23 14.93
N PRO A 277 -11.70 6.80 14.94
CA PRO A 277 -12.07 5.46 14.50
C PRO A 277 -11.94 5.33 12.97
N ASP A 278 -11.33 4.24 12.50
CA ASP A 278 -11.12 4.01 11.07
C ASP A 278 -12.42 3.82 10.26
N GLY A 279 -13.54 3.51 10.92
CA GLY A 279 -14.87 3.52 10.32
C GLY A 279 -15.23 4.86 9.68
N ALA A 280 -14.80 5.98 10.30
CA ALA A 280 -15.05 7.32 9.80
C ALA A 280 -14.41 7.59 8.43
N VAL A 281 -13.38 6.83 8.05
CA VAL A 281 -12.69 6.93 6.76
C VAL A 281 -12.83 5.68 5.89
N GLY A 282 -13.76 4.78 6.24
CA GLY A 282 -14.13 3.63 5.42
C GLY A 282 -13.29 2.38 5.66
N CYS A 283 -12.74 2.21 6.87
CA CYS A 283 -11.96 1.03 7.28
C CYS A 283 -10.84 0.66 6.27
N PRO A 284 -9.87 1.54 6.01
CA PRO A 284 -8.81 1.30 5.05
C PRO A 284 -7.93 0.12 5.47
N ILE A 285 -7.67 -0.77 4.51
CA ILE A 285 -6.58 -1.74 4.59
C ILE A 285 -5.43 -1.19 3.76
N TYR A 286 -4.34 -0.85 4.43
CA TYR A 286 -3.15 -0.32 3.79
C TYR A 286 -2.32 -1.47 3.22
N ARG A 287 -1.73 -1.21 2.06
CA ARG A 287 -0.90 -2.19 1.34
C ARG A 287 0.26 -2.70 2.19
N ASN A 288 0.85 -1.83 2.99
CA ASN A 288 1.92 -2.14 3.94
C ASN A 288 2.07 -1.02 4.98
N ALA A 289 3.02 -1.17 5.91
CA ALA A 289 3.24 -0.19 6.98
C ALA A 289 3.73 1.18 6.49
N ARG A 290 4.45 1.23 5.38
CA ARG A 290 4.94 2.48 4.77
C ARG A 290 3.79 3.27 4.16
N GLU A 291 2.96 2.62 3.35
CA GLU A 291 1.80 3.27 2.73
C GLU A 291 0.78 3.77 3.78
N ALA A 292 0.63 3.02 4.88
CA ALA A 292 -0.16 3.49 6.02
C ALA A 292 0.41 4.79 6.59
N LYS A 293 1.71 4.82 6.90
CA LYS A 293 2.37 6.02 7.43
C LYS A 293 2.19 7.22 6.50
N GLU A 294 2.44 7.05 5.21
CA GLU A 294 2.33 8.13 4.21
C GLU A 294 0.89 8.65 4.08
N SER A 295 -0.08 7.73 4.00
CA SER A 295 -1.51 8.11 3.92
C SER A 295 -1.98 8.81 5.19
N LEU A 296 -1.54 8.36 6.37
CA LEU A 296 -1.89 8.97 7.65
C LEU A 296 -1.18 10.31 7.89
N SER A 297 0.05 10.49 7.42
CA SER A 297 0.72 11.79 7.41
C SER A 297 -0.08 12.79 6.59
N ARG A 298 -0.44 12.43 5.35
CA ARG A 298 -1.25 13.27 4.47
C ARG A 298 -2.60 13.62 5.08
N PHE A 299 -3.24 12.62 5.70
CA PHE A 299 -4.49 12.81 6.42
C PHE A 299 -4.37 13.92 7.48
N PHE A 300 -3.33 13.90 8.32
CA PHE A 300 -3.13 14.93 9.34
C PHE A 300 -2.66 16.26 8.76
N ASP A 301 -1.81 16.26 7.73
CA ASP A 301 -1.42 17.48 7.02
C ASP A 301 -2.67 18.24 6.54
N ARG A 302 -3.62 17.53 5.91
CA ARG A 302 -4.86 18.12 5.40
C ARG A 302 -5.90 18.43 6.47
N LEU A 303 -6.04 17.56 7.47
CA LEU A 303 -6.98 17.76 8.58
C LEU A 303 -6.62 18.99 9.40
N CYS A 304 -5.32 19.20 9.66
CA CYS A 304 -4.82 20.39 10.32
C CYS A 304 -4.88 21.63 9.41
N GLY A 305 -4.75 21.46 8.09
CA GLY A 305 -4.80 22.57 7.13
C GLY A 305 -3.74 23.63 7.44
N GLN A 306 -4.17 24.88 7.61
CA GLN A 306 -3.28 26.00 7.96
C GLN A 306 -2.86 26.03 9.45
N ASP A 307 -3.35 25.10 10.29
CA ASP A 307 -3.02 25.03 11.70
C ASP A 307 -1.66 24.35 11.93
N GLU A 308 -0.59 25.06 11.63
CA GLU A 308 0.78 24.53 11.74
C GLU A 308 1.16 24.14 13.17
N ALA A 309 0.67 24.88 14.17
CA ALA A 309 0.95 24.61 15.56
C ALA A 309 0.36 23.25 15.98
N LEU A 310 -0.90 22.99 15.59
CA LEU A 310 -1.51 21.69 15.81
C LEU A 310 -0.76 20.59 15.06
N ARG A 311 -0.44 20.81 13.79
CA ARG A 311 0.25 19.80 12.98
C ARG A 311 1.62 19.43 13.53
N ARG A 312 2.41 20.43 13.96
CA ARG A 312 3.73 20.25 14.57
C ARG A 312 3.67 19.50 15.90
N ALA A 313 2.60 19.68 16.67
CA ALA A 313 2.42 18.97 17.93
C ALA A 313 2.02 17.49 17.78
N ILE A 314 1.56 17.06 16.59
CA ILE A 314 1.23 15.65 16.34
C ILE A 314 2.52 14.86 16.10
N ASP A 315 2.81 13.91 16.99
CA ASP A 315 3.97 13.03 16.85
C ASP A 315 3.79 12.05 15.67
N ASN A 316 4.66 12.21 14.65
CA ASN A 316 4.71 11.35 13.47
C ASN A 316 5.06 9.89 13.80
N ALA A 317 5.62 9.61 14.98
CA ALA A 317 5.88 8.24 15.43
C ALA A 317 4.59 7.42 15.49
N CYS A 318 3.49 8.02 15.97
CA CYS A 318 2.17 7.41 16.07
C CYS A 318 1.49 7.14 14.71
N LEU A 319 2.07 7.62 13.61
CA LEU A 319 1.59 7.31 12.26
C LEU A 319 2.18 5.99 11.73
N ARG A 320 3.18 5.43 12.40
CA ARG A 320 3.81 4.16 12.01
C ARG A 320 3.01 3.00 12.61
N PRO A 321 2.45 2.07 11.80
CA PRO A 321 1.68 0.96 12.36
C PRO A 321 2.46 0.05 13.32
N GLY A 322 3.78 -0.04 13.15
CA GLY A 322 4.67 -0.79 14.04
C GLY A 322 4.98 -0.09 15.37
N GLN A 323 4.60 1.17 15.55
CA GLN A 323 4.83 1.93 16.78
C GLN A 323 4.02 1.33 17.92
N LEU A 324 4.67 1.17 19.07
CA LEU A 324 4.00 0.80 20.31
C LEU A 324 3.33 2.03 20.93
N ILE A 325 2.08 1.86 21.34
CA ILE A 325 1.29 2.86 22.06
C ILE A 325 0.79 2.26 23.38
N ARG A 326 0.80 3.09 24.42
CA ARG A 326 0.35 2.72 25.77
C ARG A 326 -1.15 2.42 25.79
N ALA A 327 -1.53 1.36 26.50
CA ALA A 327 -2.91 0.96 26.68
C ALA A 327 -3.64 1.89 27.66
N ILE A 328 -4.90 2.20 27.35
CA ILE A 328 -5.80 2.81 28.36
C ILE A 328 -5.94 1.81 29.51
N GLY A 329 -5.87 2.33 30.74
CA GLY A 329 -5.83 1.57 31.98
C GLY A 329 -4.44 1.17 32.47
N SER A 330 -3.38 1.38 31.68
CA SER A 330 -2.00 1.05 32.09
C SER A 330 -1.23 2.23 32.70
N VAL A 331 -0.21 1.92 33.49
CA VAL A 331 0.65 2.90 34.18
C VAL A 331 1.78 3.41 33.29
N HIS A 332 2.11 4.69 33.44
CA HIS A 332 3.28 5.35 32.85
C HIS A 332 4.54 5.12 33.68
N GLU A 333 5.60 4.55 33.10
CA GLU A 333 6.80 4.11 33.83
C GLU A 333 7.42 5.22 34.67
N ALA A 334 7.63 6.39 34.06
CA ALA A 334 8.38 7.47 34.69
C ALA A 334 7.58 8.25 35.74
N THR A 335 6.24 8.24 35.64
CA THR A 335 5.39 9.14 36.45
C THR A 335 4.48 8.38 37.41
N GLY A 336 4.33 7.06 37.24
CA GLY A 336 3.37 6.24 38.01
C GLY A 336 1.89 6.52 37.69
N ARG A 337 1.59 7.54 36.88
CA ARG A 337 0.22 7.94 36.52
C ARG A 337 -0.43 6.93 35.59
N ARG A 338 -1.75 6.80 35.67
CA ARG A 338 -2.52 5.93 34.78
C ARG A 338 -2.88 6.62 33.48
N THR A 339 -2.91 5.82 32.42
CA THR A 339 -3.49 6.22 31.12
C THR A 339 -5.00 6.14 31.23
N VAL A 340 -5.67 7.28 31.33
CA VAL A 340 -7.13 7.36 31.42
C VAL A 340 -7.70 7.93 30.13
N GLY A 341 -8.94 7.59 29.80
CA GLY A 341 -9.59 8.09 28.60
C GLY A 341 -11.10 8.13 28.70
N CYS A 342 -11.72 8.87 27.79
CA CYS A 342 -13.16 9.05 27.66
C CYS A 342 -13.52 9.30 26.18
N ALA A 343 -14.81 9.37 25.88
CA ALA A 343 -15.28 9.82 24.57
C ALA A 343 -14.98 11.32 24.37
N ALA A 344 -14.81 11.76 23.12
CA ALA A 344 -14.36 13.11 22.82
C ALA A 344 -15.42 14.18 23.14
N ASP A 345 -16.70 13.86 23.01
CA ASP A 345 -17.80 14.72 23.44
C ASP A 345 -17.76 14.99 24.96
N THR A 346 -17.50 13.95 25.75
CA THR A 346 -17.30 14.03 27.20
C THR A 346 -16.08 14.87 27.50
N PHE A 347 -14.95 14.62 26.83
CA PHE A 347 -13.74 15.43 26.99
C PHE A 347 -13.99 16.92 26.75
N LEU A 348 -14.69 17.29 25.67
CA LEU A 348 -15.04 18.69 25.36
C LEU A 348 -16.00 19.32 26.39
N SER A 349 -16.80 18.52 27.09
CA SER A 349 -17.74 18.99 28.11
C SER A 349 -17.11 19.15 29.51
N LYS A 350 -15.88 18.65 29.70
CA LYS A 350 -15.19 18.63 30.99
C LYS A 350 -14.09 19.70 31.06
N PRO A 351 -13.65 20.12 32.25
CA PRO A 351 -12.51 21.02 32.40
C PRO A 351 -11.21 20.39 31.87
N ALA A 352 -10.28 21.23 31.40
CA ALA A 352 -8.97 20.80 30.89
C ALA A 352 -8.17 19.91 31.86
N SER A 353 -8.38 20.05 33.17
CA SER A 353 -7.73 19.24 34.19
C SER A 353 -8.32 17.84 34.37
N PHE A 354 -9.49 17.54 33.79
CA PHE A 354 -10.28 16.34 34.08
C PHE A 354 -9.49 15.03 33.94
N LEU A 355 -8.88 14.79 32.76
CA LEU A 355 -8.11 13.58 32.54
C LEU A 355 -6.81 13.56 33.35
N PHE A 356 -6.22 14.73 33.62
CA PHE A 356 -5.00 14.82 34.44
C PHE A 356 -5.29 14.42 35.89
N SER A 357 -6.36 14.96 36.47
CA SER A 357 -6.79 14.60 37.82
C SER A 357 -7.10 13.11 37.94
N LEU A 358 -7.85 12.54 36.98
CA LEU A 358 -8.16 11.10 36.98
C LEU A 358 -6.93 10.18 36.82
N SER A 359 -5.82 10.71 36.31
CA SER A 359 -4.59 9.94 36.11
C SER A 359 -3.70 9.84 37.34
N GLU A 360 -3.93 10.68 38.35
CA GLU A 360 -3.04 10.78 39.50
C GLU A 360 -3.07 9.48 40.33
N PRO A 361 -1.93 9.01 40.85
CA PRO A 361 -1.81 7.68 41.46
C PRO A 361 -2.71 7.45 42.68
N GLN A 362 -3.08 8.53 43.38
CA GLN A 362 -3.95 8.48 44.55
C GLN A 362 -5.42 8.20 44.23
N PHE A 363 -5.85 8.34 42.97
CA PHE A 363 -7.22 8.04 42.58
C PHE A 363 -7.37 6.60 42.10
N GLU A 364 -8.50 5.98 42.46
CA GLU A 364 -8.88 4.68 41.94
C GLU A 364 -9.15 4.78 40.44
N TYR A 365 -8.67 3.78 39.68
CA TYR A 365 -8.88 3.75 38.25
C TYR A 365 -10.37 3.61 37.92
N THR A 366 -10.91 4.63 37.27
CA THR A 366 -12.26 4.55 36.69
C THR A 366 -12.15 4.21 35.21
N PRO A 367 -12.66 3.04 34.77
CA PRO A 367 -12.63 2.67 33.36
C PRO A 367 -13.53 3.60 32.53
N PRO A 368 -13.24 3.80 31.23
CA PRO A 368 -14.18 4.48 30.35
C PRO A 368 -15.50 3.71 30.29
N GLU A 369 -16.61 4.44 30.31
CA GLU A 369 -17.97 3.86 30.28
C GLU A 369 -18.17 2.90 29.11
N SER A 370 -17.64 3.27 27.94
CA SER A 370 -17.51 2.36 26.82
C SER A 370 -16.24 2.65 26.02
N ILE A 371 -15.77 1.63 25.30
CA ILE A 371 -14.78 1.81 24.22
C ILE A 371 -15.50 1.44 22.94
N PRO A 372 -15.74 2.40 22.02
CA PRO A 372 -16.41 2.10 20.78
C PRO A 372 -15.66 1.05 19.97
N LEU A 373 -16.37 0.37 19.07
CA LEU A 373 -15.75 -0.46 18.04
C LEU A 373 -15.40 0.46 16.87
N PRO A 374 -14.11 0.65 16.52
CA PRO A 374 -13.74 1.68 15.53
C PRO A 374 -14.41 1.52 14.17
N ARG A 375 -14.54 0.26 13.71
CA ARG A 375 -15.20 -0.07 12.45
C ARG A 375 -16.71 0.26 12.40
N ARG A 376 -17.34 0.54 13.54
CA ARG A 376 -18.78 0.87 13.62
C ARG A 376 -19.05 2.38 13.59
N ALA A 377 -18.01 3.21 13.59
CA ALA A 377 -18.19 4.65 13.44
C ALA A 377 -18.82 4.97 12.08
N SER A 378 -19.74 5.92 12.06
CA SER A 378 -20.37 6.42 10.85
C SER A 378 -19.32 6.91 9.86
N PHE A 379 -19.46 6.52 8.61
CA PHE A 379 -18.57 6.96 7.54
C PHE A 379 -18.76 8.47 7.28
N VAL A 380 -17.65 9.18 7.09
CA VAL A 380 -17.65 10.62 6.84
C VAL A 380 -16.92 10.88 5.52
N PRO A 381 -17.66 11.09 4.40
CA PRO A 381 -17.07 11.25 3.08
C PRO A 381 -15.98 12.32 3.02
N ALA A 382 -16.26 13.52 3.55
CA ALA A 382 -15.32 14.65 3.58
C ALA A 382 -14.00 14.33 4.30
N LEU A 383 -14.07 13.55 5.39
CA LEU A 383 -12.89 13.12 6.12
C LEU A 383 -12.11 12.04 5.35
N SER A 384 -12.81 11.16 4.65
CA SER A 384 -12.19 10.06 3.91
C SER A 384 -11.29 10.54 2.77
N VAL A 385 -11.66 11.61 2.08
CA VAL A 385 -10.90 12.23 0.97
C VAL A 385 -9.51 12.70 1.44
N LEU A 386 -9.33 12.99 2.73
CA LEU A 386 -8.04 13.43 3.26
C LEU A 386 -6.94 12.36 3.16
N LEU A 387 -7.31 11.08 3.03
CA LEU A 387 -6.36 9.99 2.81
C LEU A 387 -5.85 9.89 1.37
N ASP A 388 -6.66 10.32 0.39
CA ASP A 388 -6.38 10.10 -1.02
C ASP A 388 -5.21 10.95 -1.51
N THR A 389 -4.44 10.44 -2.48
CA THR A 389 -3.42 11.24 -3.16
C THR A 389 -4.14 12.31 -3.99
N PRO A 390 -3.70 13.58 -3.99
CA PRO A 390 -4.36 14.55 -4.85
C PRO A 390 -4.18 14.13 -6.31
N ASP A 391 -5.24 14.22 -7.11
CA ASP A 391 -5.14 14.12 -8.56
C ASP A 391 -4.25 15.26 -9.02
N THR A 392 -3.01 14.94 -9.36
CA THR A 392 -2.14 15.90 -10.03
C THR A 392 -2.76 16.09 -11.41
N PRO A 393 -3.18 17.31 -11.80
CA PRO A 393 -3.55 17.57 -13.19
C PRO A 393 -2.34 17.15 -14.04
N ARG A 394 -2.53 16.16 -14.90
CA ARG A 394 -1.50 15.78 -15.86
C ARG A 394 -1.36 16.95 -16.84
N ASP A 395 -0.39 17.82 -16.57
CA ASP A 395 0.11 18.74 -17.59
C ASP A 395 0.50 17.88 -18.79
N SER A 396 -0.22 18.09 -19.89
CA SER A 396 0.03 17.51 -21.21
C SER A 396 1.31 18.09 -21.80
N GLY A 397 2.44 17.85 -21.13
CA GLY A 397 3.78 18.06 -21.66
C GLY A 397 4.18 16.91 -22.59
N PRO A 398 5.10 17.15 -23.53
CA PRO A 398 5.45 16.18 -24.56
C PRO A 398 5.98 14.89 -23.92
N GLU A 399 5.43 13.77 -24.40
CA GLU A 399 5.65 12.39 -23.98
C GLU A 399 7.07 12.16 -23.43
N LYS A 400 7.17 12.02 -22.11
CA LYS A 400 8.37 11.47 -21.49
C LYS A 400 8.43 9.99 -21.83
N THR A 401 9.39 9.63 -22.67
CA THR A 401 9.75 8.25 -23.01
C THR A 401 9.96 7.41 -21.75
N ASN A 402 9.03 6.47 -21.52
CA ASN A 402 8.94 5.66 -20.31
C ASN A 402 9.96 4.51 -20.33
N VAL A 403 11.21 4.79 -19.99
CA VAL A 403 12.10 3.82 -19.31
C VAL A 403 12.73 4.52 -18.11
N SER A 404 12.01 4.50 -16.99
CA SER A 404 12.62 4.67 -15.67
C SER A 404 13.04 3.29 -15.20
N GLN A 405 14.34 3.05 -15.19
CA GLN A 405 14.90 1.85 -14.62
C GLN A 405 14.88 1.93 -13.10
N SER A 406 14.44 0.84 -12.51
CA SER A 406 14.42 0.55 -11.08
C SER A 406 15.79 0.86 -10.46
N ILE A 407 15.87 1.95 -9.70
CA ILE A 407 17.00 2.26 -8.83
C ILE A 407 16.79 1.49 -7.52
N SER A 408 17.74 0.61 -7.18
CA SER A 408 17.85 -0.06 -5.88
C SER A 408 18.14 0.93 -4.75
N PRO A 409 17.86 0.60 -3.47
CA PRO A 409 17.79 1.57 -2.39
C PRO A 409 19.14 2.22 -2.10
N GLN A 410 19.10 3.54 -2.05
CA GLN A 410 20.16 4.46 -1.67
C GLN A 410 20.31 4.41 -0.14
N GLU A 411 21.44 3.91 0.36
CA GLU A 411 21.96 4.34 1.66
C GLU A 411 22.33 5.83 1.57
N GLU A 412 22.16 6.53 2.67
CA GLU A 412 22.22 7.98 2.80
C GLU A 412 23.48 8.59 2.15
N GLY A 413 23.25 9.53 1.22
CA GLY A 413 24.28 10.43 0.68
C GLY A 413 25.03 9.91 -0.54
N GLY A 414 24.53 10.17 -1.75
CA GLY A 414 25.31 9.97 -2.97
C GLY A 414 24.55 10.35 -4.25
N GLU A 415 25.10 11.24 -5.04
CA GLU A 415 24.56 11.77 -6.30
C GLU A 415 24.07 10.68 -7.29
N SER A 416 23.17 11.08 -8.20
CA SER A 416 22.53 10.32 -9.29
C SER A 416 23.50 9.74 -10.36
N GLY A 417 24.66 9.23 -9.96
CA GLY A 417 25.75 8.77 -10.84
C GLY A 417 26.22 7.33 -10.64
N LEU A 418 25.67 6.55 -9.70
CA LEU A 418 26.25 5.27 -9.25
C LEU A 418 26.33 4.16 -10.33
N VAL A 419 25.30 3.99 -11.17
CA VAL A 419 25.30 2.92 -12.20
C VAL A 419 26.29 3.23 -13.31
N ILE A 420 26.27 4.47 -13.85
CA ILE A 420 27.22 4.89 -14.89
C ILE A 420 28.64 5.00 -14.30
N GLY A 421 28.78 5.46 -13.06
CA GLY A 421 30.06 5.54 -12.35
C GLY A 421 30.71 4.16 -12.16
N ARG A 422 29.92 3.15 -11.78
CA ARG A 422 30.39 1.76 -11.68
C ARG A 422 30.76 1.17 -13.03
N VAL A 423 29.95 1.40 -14.06
CA VAL A 423 30.21 0.84 -15.41
C VAL A 423 31.43 1.50 -16.07
N LYS A 424 31.73 2.77 -15.79
CA LYS A 424 32.90 3.48 -16.33
C LYS A 424 34.25 2.80 -16.03
N GLY A 425 34.34 1.99 -14.97
CA GLY A 425 35.55 1.26 -14.58
C GLY A 425 35.76 -0.08 -15.30
N GLY A 426 34.82 -0.51 -16.15
CA GLY A 426 34.83 -1.83 -16.79
C GLY A 426 34.13 -2.92 -15.97
N VAL A 427 33.75 -4.02 -16.62
CA VAL A 427 32.98 -5.13 -16.02
C VAL A 427 33.66 -6.47 -16.31
N ARG A 428 33.72 -7.35 -15.31
CA ARG A 428 34.32 -8.69 -15.45
C ARG A 428 33.32 -9.72 -15.96
N GLU A 429 33.80 -10.74 -16.67
CA GLU A 429 32.98 -11.89 -17.05
C GLU A 429 32.42 -12.63 -15.83
N GLY A 430 31.12 -12.94 -15.85
CA GLY A 430 30.42 -13.60 -14.74
C GLY A 430 30.08 -12.69 -13.55
N GLU A 431 30.40 -11.39 -13.59
CA GLU A 431 30.03 -10.47 -12.51
C GLU A 431 28.49 -10.37 -12.39
N PRO A 432 27.91 -10.61 -11.19
CA PRO A 432 26.47 -10.57 -11.00
C PRO A 432 25.94 -9.14 -11.15
N TRP A 433 24.94 -8.97 -12.02
CA TRP A 433 24.39 -7.67 -12.38
C TRP A 433 22.88 -7.74 -12.54
N GLY A 434 22.16 -6.93 -11.77
CA GLY A 434 20.70 -6.85 -11.81
C GLY A 434 19.98 -8.10 -11.27
N PRO A 435 18.63 -8.10 -11.31
CA PRO A 435 17.79 -9.20 -10.81
C PRO A 435 17.70 -10.42 -11.75
N ASP A 436 18.28 -10.36 -12.96
CA ASP A 436 18.16 -11.39 -14.01
C ASP A 436 19.40 -12.31 -14.12
N VAL A 437 20.08 -12.57 -13.00
CA VAL A 437 21.22 -13.51 -12.96
C VAL A 437 20.71 -14.94 -13.21
N GLY A 438 20.98 -15.49 -14.39
CA GLY A 438 20.65 -16.88 -14.74
C GLY A 438 20.27 -17.16 -16.21
N ARG A 439 20.17 -16.14 -17.08
CA ARG A 439 19.94 -16.35 -18.52
C ARG A 439 21.26 -16.29 -19.32
N PRO A 440 21.56 -17.27 -20.21
CA PRO A 440 22.82 -17.34 -20.97
C PRO A 440 23.13 -16.10 -21.83
N CYS A 441 22.09 -15.38 -22.27
CA CYS A 441 22.18 -14.18 -23.11
C CYS A 441 22.15 -12.85 -22.31
N ALA A 442 22.06 -12.91 -20.98
CA ALA A 442 21.99 -11.75 -20.08
C ALA A 442 23.21 -11.69 -19.15
N VAL A 443 24.41 -11.71 -19.73
CA VAL A 443 25.67 -11.60 -18.98
C VAL A 443 26.01 -10.13 -18.76
N GLY A 444 26.50 -9.76 -17.57
CA GLY A 444 26.63 -8.37 -17.10
C GLY A 444 27.37 -7.40 -18.04
N ARG A 445 28.31 -7.89 -18.86
CA ARG A 445 29.07 -7.08 -19.84
C ARG A 445 28.21 -6.55 -21.00
N ASN A 446 27.27 -7.35 -21.52
CA ASN A 446 26.38 -6.93 -22.61
C ASN A 446 25.37 -5.86 -22.14
N TRP A 447 24.92 -5.99 -20.89
CA TRP A 447 24.08 -4.96 -20.27
C TRP A 447 24.87 -3.68 -20.01
N ALA A 448 26.07 -3.79 -19.46
CA ALA A 448 26.96 -2.65 -19.28
C ALA A 448 27.25 -1.92 -20.60
N ALA A 449 27.51 -2.68 -21.67
CA ALA A 449 27.68 -2.13 -23.02
C ALA A 449 26.43 -1.40 -23.53
N LEU A 450 25.24 -1.95 -23.28
CA LEU A 450 23.98 -1.32 -23.65
C LEU A 450 23.77 0.00 -22.89
N PHE A 451 24.10 0.03 -21.59
CA PHE A 451 24.03 1.23 -20.76
C PHE A 451 24.94 2.34 -21.21
N VAL A 452 26.21 2.01 -21.46
CA VAL A 452 27.20 2.98 -21.96
C VAL A 452 26.81 3.45 -23.35
N ALA A 453 26.30 2.57 -24.21
CA ALA A 453 25.80 2.97 -25.52
C ALA A 453 24.68 4.00 -25.43
N HIS A 454 23.68 3.79 -24.57
CA HIS A 454 22.61 4.77 -24.36
C HIS A 454 23.11 6.10 -23.77
N ASP A 455 23.98 6.05 -22.76
CA ASP A 455 24.50 7.28 -22.14
C ASP A 455 25.37 8.09 -23.10
N VAL A 456 26.23 7.41 -23.86
CA VAL A 456 27.10 8.05 -24.85
C VAL A 456 26.26 8.61 -25.99
N LEU A 457 25.32 7.85 -26.56
CA LEU A 457 24.42 8.32 -27.61
C LEU A 457 23.58 9.52 -27.16
N ARG A 458 23.20 9.61 -25.88
CA ARG A 458 22.51 10.78 -25.33
C ARG A 458 23.41 12.02 -25.23
N ARG A 459 24.72 11.84 -25.03
CA ARG A 459 25.70 12.92 -24.82
C ARG A 459 26.46 13.33 -26.09
N THR A 460 26.38 12.54 -27.16
CA THR A 460 27.08 12.82 -28.41
C THR A 460 26.10 12.98 -29.56
N GLY A 461 26.28 14.01 -30.38
CA GLY A 461 25.37 14.34 -31.48
C GLY A 461 25.53 13.47 -32.73
N GLY A 462 26.23 12.32 -32.66
CA GLY A 462 26.49 11.50 -33.84
C GLY A 462 26.85 10.04 -33.53
N LYS A 463 26.29 9.12 -34.32
CA LYS A 463 26.42 7.66 -34.17
C LYS A 463 27.87 7.18 -34.22
N GLU A 464 28.69 7.72 -35.12
CA GLU A 464 30.10 7.32 -35.27
C GLU A 464 30.95 7.74 -34.06
N SER A 465 30.76 8.97 -33.57
CA SER A 465 31.43 9.46 -32.36
C SER A 465 31.02 8.66 -31.12
N ALA A 466 29.73 8.29 -31.04
CA ALA A 466 29.22 7.46 -29.97
C ALA A 466 29.80 6.04 -30.00
N TRP A 467 29.89 5.43 -31.19
CA TRP A 467 30.49 4.11 -31.36
C TRP A 467 31.96 4.09 -30.93
N GLY A 468 32.75 5.09 -31.33
CA GLY A 468 34.16 5.19 -30.93
C GLY A 468 34.36 5.23 -29.41
N LYS A 469 33.47 5.91 -28.68
CA LYS A 469 33.50 6.00 -27.21
C LYS A 469 33.09 4.70 -26.53
N VAL A 470 32.08 4.01 -27.06
CA VAL A 470 31.64 2.68 -26.55
C VAL A 470 32.73 1.63 -26.80
N TRP A 471 33.35 1.65 -27.98
CA TRP A 471 34.45 0.76 -28.33
C TRP A 471 35.69 1.00 -27.46
N HIS A 472 36.03 2.26 -27.18
CA HIS A 472 37.11 2.60 -26.26
C HIS A 472 36.80 2.14 -24.83
N TRP A 473 35.58 2.35 -24.36
CA TRP A 473 35.14 1.87 -23.04
C TRP A 473 35.27 0.34 -22.89
N ASN A 474 34.95 -0.43 -23.95
CA ASN A 474 35.00 -1.90 -23.89
C ASN A 474 36.40 -2.45 -23.60
N ARG A 475 37.48 -1.67 -23.81
CA ARG A 475 38.86 -2.04 -23.47
C ARG A 475 39.11 -2.15 -21.96
N TYR A 476 38.24 -1.55 -21.15
CA TYR A 476 38.31 -1.65 -19.70
C TYR A 476 37.59 -2.90 -19.15
N ASN A 477 36.85 -3.64 -20.00
CA ASN A 477 36.21 -4.91 -19.62
C ASN A 477 37.20 -6.07 -19.67
N ASP A 478 37.01 -7.07 -18.79
CA ASP A 478 37.89 -8.22 -18.65
C ASP A 478 37.13 -9.57 -18.76
N PRO A 479 37.28 -10.32 -19.86
CA PRO A 479 37.85 -9.87 -21.13
C PRO A 479 36.94 -8.84 -21.83
N SER A 480 37.47 -8.12 -22.81
CA SER A 480 36.65 -7.23 -23.66
C SER A 480 35.63 -8.03 -24.47
N LEU A 481 34.45 -7.45 -24.74
CA LEU A 481 33.48 -8.07 -25.64
C LEU A 481 34.04 -8.13 -27.07
N PRO A 482 33.82 -9.24 -27.82
CA PRO A 482 34.08 -9.29 -29.25
C PRO A 482 33.43 -8.12 -30.00
N GLU A 483 34.11 -7.56 -31.02
CA GLU A 483 33.63 -6.34 -31.70
C GLU A 483 32.25 -6.53 -32.34
N ASN A 484 32.00 -7.69 -32.93
CA ASN A 484 30.71 -8.06 -33.53
C ASN A 484 29.57 -8.06 -32.48
N GLU A 485 29.83 -8.56 -31.28
CA GLU A 485 28.87 -8.59 -30.18
C GLU A 485 28.62 -7.18 -29.63
N LEU A 486 29.69 -6.41 -29.40
CA LEU A 486 29.60 -5.01 -28.97
C LEU A 486 28.83 -4.16 -29.99
N ARG A 487 29.05 -4.39 -31.28
CA ARG A 487 28.37 -3.67 -32.37
C ARG A 487 26.89 -4.01 -32.42
N ALA A 488 26.53 -5.29 -32.25
CA ALA A 488 25.13 -5.70 -32.18
C ALA A 488 24.39 -5.06 -30.99
N VAL A 489 25.05 -4.90 -29.84
CA VAL A 489 24.49 -4.20 -28.67
C VAL A 489 24.34 -2.70 -28.94
N PHE A 490 25.35 -2.07 -29.54
CA PHE A 490 25.29 -0.65 -29.89
C PHE A 490 24.20 -0.33 -30.92
N GLU A 491 24.01 -1.19 -31.91
CA GLU A 491 22.95 -1.05 -32.91
C GLU A 491 21.55 -1.23 -32.31
N LYS A 492 21.39 -2.07 -31.28
CA LYS A 492 20.15 -2.13 -30.48
C LYS A 492 19.88 -0.79 -29.80
N ALA A 493 20.88 -0.17 -29.17
CA ALA A 493 20.72 1.15 -28.56
C ALA A 493 20.37 2.24 -29.60
N CYS A 494 20.96 2.18 -30.79
CA CYS A 494 20.66 3.11 -31.89
C CYS A 494 19.25 2.95 -32.46
N ARG A 495 18.72 1.72 -32.54
CA ARG A 495 17.34 1.45 -32.96
C ARG A 495 16.35 1.99 -31.93
N TYR A 496 16.63 1.70 -30.66
CA TYR A 496 15.85 2.21 -29.53
C TYR A 496 15.74 3.74 -29.51
N GLN A 497 16.84 4.47 -29.74
CA GLN A 497 16.80 5.94 -29.82
C GLN A 497 16.00 6.48 -31.00
N ARG A 498 15.83 5.71 -32.07
CA ARG A 498 15.05 6.10 -33.25
C ARG A 498 13.56 5.79 -33.11
N GLY A 499 13.12 5.27 -31.96
CA GLY A 499 11.74 4.80 -31.78
C GLY A 499 11.41 3.56 -32.61
N GLU A 500 12.40 2.97 -33.28
CA GLU A 500 12.28 1.72 -34.01
C GLU A 500 12.53 0.58 -33.01
N VAL A 501 11.49 0.07 -32.35
CA VAL A 501 11.60 -1.20 -31.64
C VAL A 501 10.43 -2.11 -32.05
N PRO A 502 10.71 -3.33 -32.56
CA PRO A 502 9.73 -4.41 -32.65
C PRO A 502 9.14 -4.79 -31.29
#